data_AF-A0A4Y2C4G0-F1
#
_entry.id   AF-A0A4Y2C4G0-F1
#
_cell.length_a   1.000
_cell.length_b   1.000
_cell.length_c   1.000
_cell.angle_alpha   90.00
_cell.angle_beta   90.00
_cell.angle_gamma   90.00
#
_symmetry.space_group_name_H-M   'P 1'
#
loop_
_entity.id
_entity.type
_entity.pdbx_description
1 polymer ?
#
loop_
_entity_poly.entity_id
_entity_poly.type
_entity_poly.pdbx_seq_one_letter_code
_entity_poly.pdbx_strand_id
1 'polypeptide(L)'
;MEAGQEEMKDLIRARQERMKKWLEEIYRSKFIQEGKKKVLVKGQQEVKILVQGGKRVILEVKDDVQRKTEEVKTEVQRQIEEEKSEAQSKISDTEKSVIDLEIRPNNVPGSLELMYDTVKPLTFDGQTPWTIFKTQFDVVSSVNGWMDRVKASQLVASI
;
A
#
# COMPACT_ATOMS: atom_id res chain seq x y z
N MET A 1 64.32 -66.06 -39.45
CA MET A 1 64.88 -64.87 -38.77
C MET A 1 64.13 -63.58 -39.12
N GLU A 2 63.66 -63.41 -40.35
CA GLU A 2 62.98 -62.17 -40.79
C GLU A 2 61.64 -61.88 -40.09
N ALA A 3 60.83 -62.91 -39.79
CA ALA A 3 59.53 -62.73 -39.12
C ALA A 3 59.64 -62.02 -37.76
N GLY A 4 60.67 -62.34 -36.96
CA GLY A 4 60.87 -61.71 -35.65
C GLY A 4 61.35 -60.26 -35.71
N GLN A 5 62.01 -59.84 -36.81
CA GLN A 5 62.39 -58.44 -36.99
C GLN A 5 61.20 -57.58 -37.42
N GLU A 6 60.31 -58.12 -38.24
CA GLU A 6 59.12 -57.39 -38.69
C GLU A 6 58.11 -57.21 -37.54
N GLU A 7 57.89 -58.24 -36.72
CA GLU A 7 57.08 -58.12 -35.50
C GLU A 7 57.63 -57.07 -34.52
N MET A 8 58.97 -56.99 -34.36
CA MET A 8 59.60 -55.96 -33.52
C MET A 8 59.33 -54.54 -34.05
N LYS A 9 59.41 -54.33 -35.36
CA LYS A 9 59.10 -53.02 -35.97
C LYS A 9 57.63 -52.66 -35.78
N ASP A 10 56.72 -53.60 -35.95
CA ASP A 10 55.28 -53.38 -35.76
C ASP A 10 54.95 -53.06 -34.30
N LEU A 11 55.58 -53.73 -33.33
CA LEU A 11 55.47 -53.40 -31.91
C LEU A 11 55.97 -51.99 -31.59
N ILE A 12 57.11 -51.58 -32.17
CA ILE A 12 57.64 -50.22 -32.01
C ILE A 12 56.68 -49.19 -32.61
N ARG A 13 56.15 -49.44 -33.80
CA ARG A 13 55.17 -48.56 -34.47
C ARG A 13 53.88 -48.45 -33.65
N ALA A 14 53.34 -49.56 -33.17
CA ALA A 14 52.16 -49.59 -32.33
C ALA A 14 52.36 -48.88 -30.97
N ARG A 15 53.59 -48.93 -30.41
CA ARG A 15 53.94 -48.17 -29.21
C ARG A 15 54.00 -46.67 -29.48
N GLN A 16 54.59 -46.25 -30.60
CA GLN A 16 54.67 -44.84 -30.99
C GLN A 16 53.29 -44.24 -31.30
N GLU A 17 52.43 -44.97 -32.01
CA GLU A 17 51.07 -44.50 -32.29
C GLU A 17 50.22 -44.35 -31.02
N ARG A 18 50.36 -45.28 -30.06
CA ARG A 18 49.73 -45.13 -28.73
C ARG A 18 50.24 -43.89 -28.00
N MET A 19 51.55 -43.61 -28.07
CA MET A 19 52.13 -42.41 -27.47
C MET A 19 51.59 -41.12 -28.10
N LYS A 20 51.51 -41.05 -29.43
CA LYS A 20 50.94 -39.90 -30.14
C LYS A 20 49.49 -39.66 -29.74
N LYS A 21 48.67 -40.71 -29.77
CA LYS A 21 47.25 -40.62 -29.39
C LYS A 21 47.07 -40.17 -27.94
N TRP A 22 47.89 -40.69 -27.02
CA TRP A 22 47.88 -40.25 -25.61
C TRP A 22 48.27 -38.78 -25.45
N LEU A 23 49.28 -38.30 -26.18
CA LEU A 23 49.68 -36.89 -26.18
C LEU A 23 48.56 -35.99 -26.75
N GLU A 24 47.96 -36.37 -27.88
CA GLU A 24 46.83 -35.64 -28.47
C GLU A 24 45.66 -35.53 -27.49
N GLU A 25 45.36 -36.60 -26.75
CA GLU A 25 44.30 -36.61 -25.75
C GLU A 25 44.60 -35.68 -24.57
N ILE A 26 45.86 -35.62 -24.11
CA ILE A 26 46.30 -34.65 -23.10
C ILE A 26 46.13 -33.22 -23.60
N TYR A 27 46.56 -32.91 -24.83
CA TYR A 27 46.43 -31.58 -25.40
C TYR A 27 44.96 -31.17 -25.54
N ARG A 28 44.12 -32.08 -26.05
CA ARG A 28 42.67 -31.89 -26.17
C ARG A 28 42.01 -31.65 -24.82
N SER A 29 42.38 -32.43 -23.80
CA SER A 29 41.86 -32.28 -22.44
C SER A 29 42.24 -30.91 -21.85
N LYS A 30 43.51 -30.50 -21.95
CA LYS A 30 43.95 -29.17 -21.49
C LYS A 30 43.19 -28.04 -22.17
N PHE A 31 43.02 -28.12 -23.49
CA PHE A 31 42.28 -27.10 -24.26
C PHE A 31 40.83 -26.98 -23.78
N ILE A 32 40.15 -28.11 -23.58
CA ILE A 32 38.77 -28.14 -23.07
C ILE A 32 38.70 -27.56 -21.65
N GLN A 33 39.64 -27.90 -20.78
CA GLN A 33 39.67 -27.39 -19.40
C GLN A 33 39.88 -25.87 -19.37
N GLU A 34 40.78 -25.35 -20.19
CA GLU A 34 41.02 -23.90 -20.29
C GLU A 34 39.77 -23.18 -20.82
N GLY A 35 39.12 -23.74 -21.84
CA GLY A 35 37.85 -23.23 -22.37
C GLY A 35 36.75 -23.18 -21.30
N LYS A 36 36.59 -24.27 -20.53
CA LYS A 36 35.64 -24.34 -19.40
C LYS A 36 35.95 -23.28 -18.34
N LYS A 37 37.21 -23.15 -17.95
CA LYS A 37 37.66 -22.14 -16.97
C LYS A 37 37.34 -20.72 -17.44
N LYS A 38 37.63 -20.40 -18.70
CA LYS A 38 37.36 -19.08 -19.28
C LYS A 38 35.87 -18.75 -19.27
N VAL A 39 35.01 -19.69 -19.67
CA VAL A 39 33.55 -19.51 -19.64
C VAL A 39 33.05 -19.33 -18.22
N LEU A 40 33.54 -20.14 -17.27
CA LEU A 40 33.16 -20.04 -15.86
C LEU A 40 33.52 -18.67 -15.26
N VAL A 41 34.76 -18.20 -15.48
CA VAL A 41 35.22 -16.89 -14.99
C VAL A 41 34.42 -15.75 -15.60
N LYS A 42 34.14 -15.82 -16.92
CA LYS A 42 33.32 -14.81 -17.59
C LYS A 42 31.91 -14.78 -17.01
N GLY A 43 31.27 -15.94 -16.84
CA GLY A 43 29.94 -16.05 -16.24
C GLY A 43 29.90 -15.52 -14.81
N GLN A 44 30.91 -15.81 -13.99
CA GLN A 44 31.03 -15.26 -12.62
C GLN A 44 31.14 -13.74 -12.62
N GLN A 45 31.90 -13.16 -13.56
CA GLN A 45 32.06 -11.71 -13.68
C GLN A 45 30.75 -11.04 -14.13
N GLU A 46 30.04 -11.62 -15.10
CA GLU A 46 28.73 -11.13 -15.56
C GLU A 46 27.70 -11.17 -14.42
N VAL A 47 27.60 -12.28 -13.69
CA VAL A 47 26.73 -12.40 -12.50
C VAL A 47 27.09 -11.36 -11.45
N LYS A 48 28.37 -11.14 -11.16
CA LYS A 48 28.83 -10.13 -10.20
C LYS A 48 28.36 -8.73 -10.58
N ILE A 49 28.48 -8.37 -11.86
CA ILE A 49 28.02 -7.06 -12.37
C ILE A 49 26.51 -6.93 -12.20
N LEU A 50 25.74 -7.95 -12.58
CA LEU A 50 24.28 -7.94 -12.44
C LEU A 50 23.83 -7.81 -10.98
N VAL A 51 24.46 -8.57 -10.07
CA VAL A 51 24.16 -8.52 -8.64
C VAL A 51 24.47 -7.15 -8.05
N GLN A 52 25.61 -6.54 -8.42
CA GLN A 52 25.97 -5.19 -7.96
C GLN A 52 25.02 -4.12 -8.52
N GLY A 53 24.64 -4.25 -9.78
CA GLY A 53 23.64 -3.38 -10.42
C GLY A 53 22.29 -3.48 -9.72
N GLY A 54 21.80 -4.70 -9.50
CA GLY A 54 20.55 -4.95 -8.78
C GLY A 54 20.58 -4.40 -7.36
N LYS A 55 21.69 -4.55 -6.64
CA LYS A 55 21.86 -3.97 -5.29
C LYS A 55 21.72 -2.45 -5.28
N ARG A 56 22.27 -1.74 -6.28
CA ARG A 56 22.13 -0.27 -6.38
C ARG A 56 20.68 0.14 -6.61
N VAL A 57 20.01 -0.48 -7.58
CA VAL A 57 18.60 -0.17 -7.88
C VAL A 57 17.70 -0.42 -6.67
N ILE A 58 17.93 -1.51 -5.93
CA ILE A 58 17.16 -1.81 -4.71
C ILE A 58 17.35 -0.71 -3.65
N LEU A 59 18.57 -0.20 -3.48
CA LEU A 59 18.84 0.87 -2.52
C LEU A 59 18.20 2.20 -2.95
N GLU A 60 18.31 2.57 -4.23
CA GLU A 60 17.68 3.77 -4.78
C GLU A 60 16.15 3.72 -4.62
N VAL A 61 15.52 2.60 -4.99
CA VAL A 61 14.08 2.40 -4.83
C VAL A 61 13.66 2.45 -3.36
N LYS A 62 14.47 1.86 -2.46
CA LYS A 62 14.20 1.92 -1.02
C LYS A 62 14.18 3.36 -0.51
N ASP A 63 15.20 4.14 -0.87
CA ASP A 63 15.33 5.54 -0.44
C ASP A 63 14.19 6.40 -1.02
N ASP A 64 13.82 6.18 -2.29
CA ASP A 64 12.71 6.89 -2.93
C ASP A 64 11.35 6.57 -2.31
N VAL A 65 11.08 5.29 -2.01
CA VAL A 65 9.85 4.87 -1.32
C VAL A 65 9.80 5.47 0.09
N GLN A 66 10.92 5.47 0.81
CA GLN A 66 10.99 6.04 2.15
C GLN A 66 10.72 7.56 2.12
N ARG A 67 11.35 8.30 1.20
CA ARG A 67 11.12 9.74 1.03
C ARG A 67 9.66 10.05 0.68
N LYS A 68 9.09 9.35 -0.31
CA LYS A 68 7.67 9.52 -0.71
C LYS A 68 6.71 9.21 0.43
N THR A 69 7.03 8.22 1.27
CA THR A 69 6.21 7.87 2.43
C THR A 69 6.20 8.99 3.46
N GLU A 70 7.36 9.59 3.76
CA GLU A 70 7.41 10.73 4.68
C GLU A 70 6.74 11.98 4.10
N GLU A 71 6.91 12.26 2.80
CA GLU A 71 6.20 13.35 2.11
C GLU A 71 4.67 13.19 2.17
N VAL A 72 4.15 12.00 1.90
CA VAL A 72 2.71 11.72 2.01
C VAL A 72 2.23 11.87 3.45
N LYS A 73 3.01 11.40 4.42
CA LYS A 73 2.66 11.50 5.85
C LYS A 73 2.58 12.96 6.31
N THR A 74 3.54 13.80 5.95
CA THR A 74 3.54 15.22 6.33
C THR A 74 2.39 15.98 5.66
N GLU A 75 2.10 15.68 4.39
CA GLU A 75 1.01 16.31 3.66
C GLU A 75 -0.36 15.93 4.21
N VAL A 76 -0.59 14.65 4.51
CA VAL A 76 -1.84 14.19 5.16
C VAL A 76 -1.99 14.84 6.53
N GLN A 77 -0.93 14.93 7.33
CA GLN A 77 -0.97 15.58 8.63
C GLN A 77 -1.33 17.08 8.51
N ARG A 78 -0.77 17.76 7.50
CA ARG A 78 -1.08 19.16 7.20
C ARG A 78 -2.55 19.36 6.84
N GLN A 79 -3.09 18.51 5.96
CA GLN A 79 -4.50 18.57 5.55
C GLN A 79 -5.45 18.34 6.74
N ILE A 80 -5.15 17.36 7.61
CA ILE A 80 -5.96 17.10 8.80
C ILE A 80 -6.00 18.33 9.73
N GLU A 81 -4.87 19.00 9.97
CA GLU A 81 -4.86 20.17 10.85
C GLU A 81 -5.57 21.38 10.22
N GLU A 82 -5.46 21.56 8.90
CA GLU A 82 -6.17 22.59 8.15
C GLU A 82 -7.69 22.38 8.22
N GLU A 83 -8.19 21.19 7.89
CA GLU A 83 -9.61 20.86 7.96
C GLU A 83 -10.15 20.94 9.39
N LYS A 84 -9.38 20.51 10.39
CA LYS A 84 -9.75 20.62 11.81
C LYS A 84 -9.90 22.08 12.24
N SER A 85 -8.98 22.95 11.84
CA SER A 85 -9.05 24.39 12.11
C SER A 85 -10.28 25.02 11.46
N GLU A 86 -10.55 24.68 10.20
CA GLU A 86 -11.74 25.15 9.47
C GLU A 86 -13.05 24.68 10.14
N ALA A 87 -13.12 23.41 10.53
CA ALA A 87 -14.27 22.86 11.24
C ALA A 87 -14.48 23.56 12.60
N GLN A 88 -13.42 23.80 13.37
CA GLN A 88 -13.51 24.51 14.65
C GLN A 88 -13.99 25.96 14.47
N SER A 89 -13.53 26.67 13.43
CA SER A 89 -14.02 28.02 13.12
C SER A 89 -15.52 28.00 12.81
N LYS A 90 -15.99 27.10 11.94
CA LYS A 90 -17.41 26.98 11.58
C LYS A 90 -18.29 26.63 12.78
N ILE A 91 -17.80 25.78 13.68
CA ILE A 91 -18.48 25.45 14.94
C ILE A 91 -18.61 26.72 15.79
N SER A 92 -17.53 27.46 16.01
CA SER A 92 -17.57 28.70 16.81
C SER A 92 -18.54 29.74 16.25
N ASP A 93 -18.58 29.93 14.93
CA ASP A 93 -19.51 30.86 14.29
C ASP A 93 -20.96 30.41 14.41
N THR A 94 -21.21 29.09 14.35
CA THR A 94 -22.53 28.50 14.56
C THR A 94 -22.98 28.64 16.01
N GLU A 95 -22.11 28.36 16.98
CA GLU A 95 -22.40 28.52 18.42
C GLU A 95 -22.79 29.96 18.76
N LYS A 96 -22.06 30.96 18.24
CA LYS A 96 -22.42 32.39 18.40
C LYS A 96 -23.80 32.68 17.82
N SER A 97 -24.07 32.19 16.61
CA SER A 97 -25.36 32.39 15.94
C SER A 97 -26.52 31.73 16.70
N VAL A 98 -26.29 30.58 17.34
CA VAL A 98 -27.27 29.91 18.20
C VAL A 98 -27.56 30.73 19.47
N ILE A 99 -26.51 31.22 20.15
CA ILE A 99 -26.65 32.07 21.34
C ILE A 99 -27.44 33.35 21.03
N ASP A 100 -27.14 34.02 19.92
CA ASP A 100 -27.85 35.24 19.50
C ASP A 100 -29.35 34.99 19.25
N LEU A 101 -29.71 33.81 18.71
CA LEU A 101 -31.09 33.39 18.51
C LEU A 101 -31.80 33.01 19.82
N GLU A 102 -31.07 32.52 20.82
CA GLU A 102 -31.61 32.19 22.14
C GLU A 102 -31.85 33.46 22.99
N ILE A 103 -30.95 34.45 22.91
CA ILE A 103 -31.05 35.73 23.64
C ILE A 103 -32.15 36.63 23.07
N ARG A 104 -32.44 36.57 21.76
CA ARG A 104 -33.56 37.31 21.15
C ARG A 104 -34.85 36.48 21.33
N PRO A 105 -35.63 36.66 22.42
CA PRO A 105 -36.84 35.87 22.59
C PRO A 105 -37.76 36.35 21.48
N ASN A 106 -38.12 35.44 20.58
CA ASN A 106 -39.08 35.73 19.53
C ASN A 106 -40.33 36.39 20.17
N ASN A 107 -40.59 37.64 19.80
CA ASN A 107 -41.85 38.35 20.02
C ASN A 107 -42.97 37.69 19.19
N VAL A 108 -43.24 36.41 19.47
CA VAL A 108 -44.38 35.69 18.89
C VAL A 108 -45.56 35.92 19.84
N PRO A 109 -46.62 36.62 19.40
CA PRO A 109 -47.83 36.75 20.20
C PRO A 109 -48.46 35.37 20.38
N GLY A 110 -48.60 34.96 21.64
CA GLY A 110 -49.46 33.89 22.16
C GLY A 110 -50.02 32.83 21.20
N SER A 111 -49.19 31.90 20.72
CA SER A 111 -49.69 30.65 20.13
C SER A 111 -48.83 29.41 20.44
N LEU A 112 -47.88 29.49 21.38
CA LEU A 112 -47.06 28.32 21.76
C LEU A 112 -47.78 27.32 22.68
N GLU A 113 -48.94 27.67 23.25
CA GLU A 113 -49.65 26.81 24.20
C GLU A 113 -50.33 25.57 23.59
N LEU A 114 -50.37 25.43 22.26
CA LEU A 114 -51.22 24.40 21.61
C LEU A 114 -50.50 23.22 20.94
N MET A 115 -49.18 23.07 21.07
CA MET A 115 -48.47 21.94 20.42
C MET A 115 -47.41 21.24 21.29
N TYR A 116 -47.55 21.27 22.62
CA TYR A 116 -46.80 20.36 23.50
C TYR A 116 -47.49 18.99 23.57
N ASP A 117 -47.96 18.48 22.43
CA ASP A 117 -48.52 17.15 22.40
C ASP A 117 -47.38 16.14 22.56
N THR A 118 -47.51 15.32 23.59
CA THR A 118 -46.47 14.53 24.25
C THR A 118 -46.11 13.29 23.43
N VAL A 119 -45.61 13.48 22.20
CA VAL A 119 -45.11 12.37 21.38
C VAL A 119 -43.67 12.06 21.81
N LYS A 120 -43.45 10.82 22.26
CA LYS A 120 -42.16 10.35 22.75
C LYS A 120 -41.12 10.40 21.61
N PRO A 121 -39.96 11.07 21.77
CA PRO A 121 -38.92 11.07 20.77
C PRO A 121 -38.41 9.66 20.47
N LEU A 122 -38.00 9.44 19.22
CA LEU A 122 -37.37 8.19 18.80
C LEU A 122 -35.95 8.12 19.39
N THR A 123 -35.69 7.24 20.33
CA THR A 123 -34.35 7.14 20.96
C THR A 123 -33.33 6.50 20.03
N PHE A 124 -32.17 7.12 19.88
CA PHE A 124 -31.01 6.56 19.21
C PHE A 124 -30.35 5.52 20.12
N ASP A 125 -30.28 4.27 19.66
CA ASP A 125 -29.81 3.13 20.46
C ASP A 125 -28.29 2.87 20.34
N GLY A 126 -27.59 3.63 19.50
CA GLY A 126 -26.18 3.44 19.18
C GLY A 126 -25.85 2.17 18.37
N GLN A 127 -26.85 1.31 18.11
CA GLN A 127 -26.71 0.09 17.30
C GLN A 127 -27.13 0.32 15.85
N THR A 128 -28.15 1.16 15.66
CA THR A 128 -28.63 1.53 14.33
C THR A 128 -27.67 2.55 13.69
N PRO A 129 -27.22 2.35 12.43
CA PRO A 129 -26.44 3.36 11.72
C PRO A 129 -27.13 4.72 11.68
N TRP A 130 -26.37 5.80 11.90
CA TRP A 130 -26.89 7.17 11.97
C TRP A 130 -27.75 7.58 10.76
N THR A 131 -27.42 7.11 9.56
CA THR A 131 -28.18 7.39 8.32
C THR A 131 -29.58 6.77 8.31
N ILE A 132 -29.70 5.56 8.86
CA ILE A 132 -30.98 4.87 9.00
C ILE A 132 -31.83 5.58 10.04
N PHE A 133 -31.23 5.93 11.18
CA PHE A 133 -31.89 6.70 12.23
C PHE A 133 -32.44 8.04 11.71
N LYS A 134 -31.65 8.83 10.97
CA LYS A 134 -32.12 10.10 10.37
C LYS A 134 -33.30 9.90 9.42
N THR A 135 -33.29 8.84 8.61
CA THR A 135 -34.40 8.55 7.69
C THR A 135 -35.69 8.23 8.46
N GLN A 136 -35.58 7.42 9.52
CA GLN A 136 -36.71 7.09 10.38
C GLN A 136 -37.23 8.33 11.12
N PHE A 137 -36.32 9.16 11.64
CA PHE A 137 -36.64 10.42 12.28
C PHE A 137 -37.36 11.39 11.32
N ASP A 138 -36.89 11.50 10.07
CA ASP A 138 -37.51 12.36 9.06
C ASP A 138 -38.93 11.91 8.69
N VAL A 139 -39.17 10.61 8.57
CA VAL A 139 -40.52 10.04 8.35
C VAL A 139 -41.43 10.37 9.52
N VAL A 140 -41.01 10.07 10.76
CA VAL A 140 -41.77 10.34 11.98
C VAL A 140 -42.08 11.84 12.12
N SER A 141 -41.08 12.70 11.88
CA SER A 141 -41.25 14.15 11.97
C SER A 141 -42.26 14.68 10.93
N SER A 142 -42.29 14.08 9.74
CA SER A 142 -43.20 14.48 8.67
C SER A 142 -44.63 14.02 8.95
N VAL A 143 -44.81 12.78 9.43
CA VAL A 143 -46.11 12.25 9.85
C VAL A 143 -46.70 13.08 11.00
N ASN A 144 -45.85 13.52 11.92
CA ASN A 144 -46.28 14.33 13.06
C ASN A 144 -46.36 15.84 12.75
N GLY A 145 -46.09 16.26 11.51
CA GLY A 145 -46.15 17.67 11.11
C GLY A 145 -45.21 18.59 11.89
N TRP A 146 -44.09 18.06 12.40
CA TRP A 146 -43.14 18.84 13.19
C TRP A 146 -42.51 19.95 12.33
N MET A 147 -42.60 21.20 12.78
CA MET A 147 -41.84 22.30 12.20
C MET A 147 -40.36 22.20 12.58
N ASP A 148 -39.47 22.84 11.80
CA ASP A 148 -38.00 22.72 11.95
C ASP A 148 -37.50 22.92 13.39
N ARG A 149 -38.12 23.85 14.14
CA ARG A 149 -37.81 24.07 15.55
C ARG A 149 -38.08 22.84 16.41
N VAL A 150 -39.24 22.20 16.22
CA VAL A 150 -39.63 20.98 16.95
C VAL A 150 -38.79 19.79 16.50
N LYS A 151 -38.48 19.69 15.19
CA LYS A 151 -37.56 18.67 14.66
C LYS A 151 -36.19 18.76 15.32
N ALA A 152 -35.63 19.96 15.43
CA ALA A 152 -34.34 20.17 16.07
C ALA A 152 -34.37 19.78 17.56
N SER A 153 -35.37 20.24 18.32
CA SER A 153 -35.49 19.90 19.74
C SER A 153 -35.66 18.39 19.98
N GLN A 154 -36.49 17.72 19.18
CA GLN A 154 -36.71 16.28 19.31
C GLN A 154 -35.49 15.46 18.87
N LEU A 155 -34.73 15.92 17.87
CA LEU A 155 -33.50 15.25 17.44
C LEU A 155 -32.43 15.31 18.55
N VAL A 156 -32.31 16.44 19.23
CA VAL A 156 -31.39 16.59 20.39
C VAL A 156 -31.83 15.71 21.56
N ALA A 157 -33.13 15.64 21.85
CA ALA A 157 -33.66 14.79 22.91
C ALA A 157 -33.57 13.28 22.62
N SER A 158 -33.27 12.92 21.38
CA SER A 158 -33.20 11.54 20.91
C SER A 158 -31.81 10.91 20.98
N ILE A 159 -30.75 11.71 21.17
CA ILE A 159 -29.33 11.29 21.21
C ILE A 159 -28.88 11.18 22.66
#